data_AF-A0A074RMA1-F1
#
_entry.id   AF-A0A074RMA1-F1
#
_cell.length_a   1.000
_cell.length_b   1.000
_cell.length_c   1.000
_cell.angle_alpha   90.00
_cell.angle_beta   90.00
_cell.angle_gamma   90.00
#
_symmetry.space_group_name_H-M   'P 1'
#
loop_
_entity.id
_entity.type
_entity.pdbx_description
1 polymer ?
#
loop_
_entity_poly.entity_id
_entity_poly.type
_entity_poly.pdbx_seq_one_letter_code
_entity_poly.pdbx_strand_id
1 'polypeptide(L)'
;MATRDLNAHQQVFALSLMANIIRKNKGIIDDLQKQIEQQLPLALQLLGGDWKVTWGPVVWKYKPCDKNTGPDHVWFVARSPNLRFPDGQEKDTYVLAVAGTATDYNWVANNARVDKVVNFYTWLKAGLTTPPTGEISTSPENCYIAYGTALGVYHLVDFPSPAASPRVTLPSYWAGFPDSPNTKVVLTGHSLGGALSPSLAFGLLESGAFSKFAPNNILVYPTAGPTPGNLVFSQLFSKKFPKVPGPGYQVWNSNIVNALDIVSQAWCISRDASPAQNMGNIPTIYGSPAIWSVKVSVAVAEAWASASGSLYIPIQAARFKGTAPTSRPETLKNFLKEAKKQHVEEFIKTFDIPIPPIKILTGEVDGIEQMTEEEEDSLEPVLQDLVNQIRKERLAAETGSAAEQYQSIENLSHEFTV
;
A
#
# COMPACT_ATOMS: atom_id res chain seq x y z
N MET A 1 18.31 -20.05 -18.41
CA MET A 1 18.83 -19.57 -17.11
C MET A 1 18.23 -20.45 -16.04
N ALA A 2 19.03 -21.00 -15.11
CA ALA A 2 18.47 -21.72 -13.97
C ALA A 2 17.61 -20.74 -13.16
N THR A 3 16.33 -21.08 -12.95
CA THR A 3 15.43 -20.32 -12.08
C THR A 3 16.03 -20.34 -10.67
N ARG A 4 16.34 -19.17 -10.14
CA ARG A 4 16.84 -19.02 -8.77
C ARG A 4 15.72 -19.41 -7.81
N ASP A 5 16.00 -20.31 -6.87
CA ASP A 5 15.03 -20.68 -5.84
C ASP A 5 14.82 -19.50 -4.87
N LEU A 6 13.65 -18.87 -4.95
CA LEU A 6 13.23 -17.80 -4.05
C LEU A 6 12.62 -18.41 -2.78
N ASN A 7 12.94 -17.86 -1.60
CA ASN A 7 12.27 -18.23 -0.36
C ASN A 7 10.84 -17.68 -0.28
N ALA A 8 10.03 -18.16 0.67
CA ALA A 8 8.63 -17.75 0.80
C ALA A 8 8.44 -16.22 0.92
N HIS A 9 9.30 -15.52 1.66
CA HIS A 9 9.21 -14.07 1.82
C HIS A 9 9.55 -13.32 0.53
N GLN A 10 10.55 -13.79 -0.22
CA GLN A 10 10.90 -13.26 -1.53
C GLN A 10 9.76 -13.45 -2.53
N GLN A 11 9.14 -14.64 -2.56
CA GLN A 11 7.98 -14.91 -3.42
C GLN A 11 6.78 -14.03 -3.05
N VAL A 12 6.45 -13.92 -1.76
CA VAL A 12 5.35 -13.05 -1.27
C VAL A 12 5.62 -11.57 -1.56
N PHE A 13 6.85 -11.10 -1.41
CA PHE A 13 7.20 -9.72 -1.79
C PHE A 13 7.05 -9.50 -3.30
N ALA A 14 7.52 -10.44 -4.11
CA ALA A 14 7.39 -10.33 -5.56
C ALA A 14 5.93 -10.29 -6.02
N LEU A 15 5.03 -11.05 -5.36
CA LEU A 15 3.58 -10.94 -5.58
C LEU A 15 3.04 -9.53 -5.28
N SER A 16 3.52 -8.86 -4.22
CA SER A 16 3.14 -7.47 -3.92
C SER A 16 3.58 -6.49 -5.01
N LEU A 17 4.74 -6.74 -5.64
CA LEU A 17 5.19 -5.94 -6.79
C LEU A 17 4.37 -6.26 -8.04
N MET A 18 3.98 -7.52 -8.25
CA MET A 18 3.11 -7.92 -9.36
C MET A 18 1.68 -7.36 -9.25
N ALA A 19 1.22 -6.96 -8.07
CA ALA A 19 -0.02 -6.19 -7.97
C ALA A 19 0.10 -4.82 -8.66
N ASN A 20 1.31 -4.28 -8.82
CA ASN A 20 1.57 -3.02 -9.51
C ASN A 20 1.92 -3.20 -11.00
N ILE A 21 1.65 -4.37 -11.59
CA ILE A 21 2.12 -4.73 -12.94
C ILE A 21 1.60 -3.82 -14.05
N ILE A 22 0.40 -3.26 -13.89
CA ILE A 22 -0.20 -2.28 -14.79
C ILE A 22 -0.15 -0.84 -14.25
N ARG A 23 0.64 -0.58 -13.20
CA ARG A 23 0.71 0.74 -12.53
C ARG A 23 1.08 1.87 -13.50
N LYS A 24 1.90 1.56 -14.50
CA LYS A 24 2.40 2.53 -15.50
C LYS A 24 1.50 2.66 -16.72
N ASN A 25 0.30 2.10 -16.68
CA ASN A 25 -0.67 2.17 -17.76
C ASN A 25 -1.85 3.05 -17.35
N LYS A 26 -2.35 3.85 -18.29
CA LYS A 26 -3.59 4.62 -18.18
C LYS A 26 -4.60 4.14 -19.22
N GLY A 27 -5.87 4.26 -18.88
CA GLY A 27 -6.97 3.73 -19.68
C GLY A 27 -8.27 3.62 -18.88
N ILE A 28 -9.36 3.23 -19.52
CA ILE A 28 -10.60 2.91 -18.79
C ILE A 28 -10.44 1.61 -18.00
N ILE A 29 -11.32 1.40 -17.02
CA ILE A 29 -11.26 0.23 -16.12
C ILE A 29 -11.32 -1.09 -16.88
N ASP A 30 -12.16 -1.20 -17.93
CA ASP A 30 -12.36 -2.43 -18.68
C ASP A 30 -11.08 -2.85 -19.43
N ASP A 31 -10.39 -1.88 -20.04
CA ASP A 31 -9.15 -2.11 -20.78
C ASP A 31 -8.01 -2.49 -19.81
N LEU A 32 -7.90 -1.79 -18.68
CA LEU A 32 -6.92 -2.11 -17.62
C LEU A 32 -7.18 -3.48 -16.99
N GLN A 33 -8.45 -3.82 -16.73
CA GLN A 33 -8.87 -5.10 -16.18
C GLN A 33 -8.54 -6.26 -17.13
N LYS A 34 -8.92 -6.13 -18.41
CA LYS A 34 -8.56 -7.09 -19.46
C LYS A 34 -7.05 -7.29 -19.52
N GLN A 35 -6.29 -6.19 -19.39
CA GLN A 35 -4.84 -6.27 -19.49
C GLN A 35 -4.22 -7.05 -18.33
N ILE A 36 -4.62 -6.78 -17.10
CA ILE A 36 -4.04 -7.48 -15.95
C ILE A 36 -4.44 -8.96 -15.91
N GLU A 37 -5.66 -9.31 -16.34
CA GLU A 37 -6.11 -10.71 -16.44
C GLU A 37 -5.23 -11.53 -17.39
N GLN A 38 -4.71 -10.91 -18.45
CA GLN A 38 -3.80 -11.57 -19.39
C GLN A 38 -2.36 -11.64 -18.88
N GLN A 39 -1.85 -10.55 -18.29
CA GLN A 39 -0.42 -10.43 -17.96
C GLN A 39 -0.06 -11.06 -16.63
N LEU A 40 -0.94 -10.98 -15.63
CA LEU A 40 -0.63 -11.47 -14.29
C LEU A 40 -0.33 -12.98 -14.28
N PRO A 41 -1.09 -13.87 -14.95
CA PRO A 41 -0.74 -15.29 -15.02
C PRO A 41 0.64 -15.55 -15.65
N LEU A 42 1.03 -14.77 -16.66
CA LEU A 42 2.35 -14.88 -17.31
C LEU A 42 3.46 -14.42 -16.36
N ALA A 43 3.24 -13.34 -15.62
CA ALA A 43 4.20 -12.83 -14.64
C ALA A 43 4.41 -13.83 -13.49
N LEU A 44 3.34 -14.50 -13.02
CA LEU A 44 3.44 -15.51 -11.96
C LEU A 44 4.33 -16.69 -12.35
N GLN A 45 4.37 -17.07 -13.64
CA GLN A 45 5.25 -18.14 -14.13
C GLN A 45 6.75 -17.82 -13.94
N LEU A 46 7.10 -16.53 -13.79
CA LEU A 46 8.48 -16.09 -13.65
C LEU A 46 9.00 -16.18 -12.19
N LEU A 47 8.12 -16.34 -11.19
CA LEU A 47 8.51 -16.47 -9.79
C LEU A 47 9.11 -17.84 -9.45
N GLY A 48 8.89 -18.84 -10.29
CA GLY A 48 9.06 -20.24 -9.93
C GLY A 48 7.95 -20.74 -9.00
N GLY A 49 7.81 -22.06 -8.87
CA GLY A 49 6.72 -22.69 -8.12
C GLY A 49 5.38 -22.71 -8.88
N ASP A 50 4.36 -23.28 -8.25
CA ASP A 50 3.04 -23.55 -8.87
C ASP A 50 2.01 -22.43 -8.63
N TRP A 51 2.44 -21.16 -8.70
CA TRP A 51 1.57 -20.01 -8.44
C TRP A 51 0.45 -19.88 -9.47
N LYS A 52 -0.79 -19.75 -8.98
CA LYS A 52 -1.98 -19.49 -9.81
C LYS A 52 -2.89 -18.49 -9.15
N VAL A 53 -3.48 -17.57 -9.93
CA VAL A 53 -4.54 -16.69 -9.44
C VAL A 53 -5.78 -17.54 -9.10
N THR A 54 -6.32 -17.38 -7.90
CA THR A 54 -7.52 -18.08 -7.42
C THR A 54 -8.67 -17.15 -7.06
N TRP A 55 -8.41 -15.84 -6.97
CA TRP A 55 -9.42 -14.79 -6.84
C TRP A 55 -8.89 -13.49 -7.46
N GLY A 56 -9.73 -12.74 -8.16
CA GLY A 56 -9.32 -11.56 -8.93
C GLY A 56 -8.57 -11.93 -10.22
N PRO A 57 -7.65 -11.09 -10.71
CA PRO A 57 -7.33 -9.76 -10.19
C PRO A 57 -8.51 -8.79 -10.30
N VAL A 58 -8.54 -7.79 -9.43
CA VAL A 58 -9.46 -6.65 -9.50
C VAL A 58 -8.67 -5.40 -9.79
N VAL A 59 -9.13 -4.62 -10.76
CA VAL A 59 -8.77 -3.24 -10.98
C VAL A 59 -9.93 -2.37 -10.50
N TRP A 60 -9.62 -1.35 -9.70
CA TRP A 60 -10.60 -0.37 -9.27
C TRP A 60 -10.15 1.02 -9.68
N LYS A 61 -11.12 1.85 -10.10
CA LYS A 61 -10.95 3.26 -10.42
C LYS A 61 -12.11 4.07 -9.88
N TYR A 62 -11.83 5.21 -9.28
CA TYR A 62 -12.82 6.20 -8.87
C TYR A 62 -13.59 6.77 -10.08
N LYS A 63 -12.87 7.01 -11.19
CA LYS A 63 -13.44 7.39 -12.49
C LYS A 63 -13.24 6.26 -13.50
N PRO A 64 -14.13 5.26 -13.58
CA PRO A 64 -13.98 4.08 -14.42
C PRO A 64 -13.74 4.40 -15.91
N CYS A 65 -14.34 5.47 -16.42
CA CYS A 65 -14.26 5.86 -17.82
C CYS A 65 -13.12 6.86 -18.14
N ASP A 66 -12.32 7.26 -17.15
CA ASP A 66 -11.22 8.20 -17.36
C ASP A 66 -10.00 7.50 -17.94
N LYS A 67 -9.69 7.80 -19.20
CA LYS A 67 -8.56 7.24 -19.95
C LYS A 67 -7.21 7.81 -19.55
N ASN A 68 -7.18 8.95 -18.87
CA ASN A 68 -5.94 9.68 -18.59
C ASN A 68 -5.29 9.26 -17.27
N THR A 69 -5.95 8.42 -16.48
CA THR A 69 -5.47 7.96 -15.17
C THR A 69 -5.18 6.48 -15.18
N GLY A 70 -4.28 6.05 -14.28
CA GLY A 70 -4.03 4.63 -14.03
C GLY A 70 -5.11 3.97 -13.18
N PRO A 71 -4.88 2.72 -12.75
CA PRO A 71 -5.72 2.09 -11.74
C PRO A 71 -5.50 2.77 -10.38
N ASP A 72 -6.56 2.88 -9.58
CA ASP A 72 -6.46 3.34 -8.20
C ASP A 72 -6.07 2.15 -7.31
N HIS A 73 -6.84 1.06 -7.31
CA HIS A 73 -6.46 -0.14 -6.56
C HIS A 73 -6.32 -1.33 -7.50
N VAL A 74 -5.33 -2.17 -7.20
CA VAL A 74 -5.18 -3.47 -7.85
C VAL A 74 -4.89 -4.52 -6.80
N TRP A 75 -5.63 -5.62 -6.80
CA TRP A 75 -5.38 -6.71 -5.87
C TRP A 75 -5.86 -8.05 -6.40
N PHE A 76 -5.25 -9.13 -5.91
CA PHE A 76 -5.58 -10.50 -6.30
C PHE A 76 -5.17 -11.50 -5.23
N VAL A 77 -5.76 -12.69 -5.26
CA VAL A 77 -5.27 -13.84 -4.48
C VAL A 77 -4.58 -14.82 -5.41
N ALA A 78 -3.34 -15.17 -5.11
CA ALA A 78 -2.65 -16.28 -5.75
C ALA A 78 -2.41 -17.42 -4.76
N ARG A 79 -2.38 -18.65 -5.27
CA ARG A 79 -2.16 -19.88 -4.50
C ARG A 79 -0.89 -20.58 -4.94
N SER A 80 -0.12 -21.08 -3.99
CA SER A 80 0.94 -22.06 -4.20
C SER A 80 0.69 -23.28 -3.30
N PRO A 81 0.51 -24.49 -3.86
CA PRO A 81 0.14 -25.69 -3.11
C PRO A 81 1.24 -26.20 -2.17
N ASN A 82 2.51 -25.91 -2.46
CA ASN A 82 3.67 -26.45 -1.73
C ASN A 82 4.69 -25.36 -1.42
N LEU A 83 4.24 -24.19 -0.95
CA LEU A 83 5.17 -23.12 -0.60
C LEU A 83 6.01 -23.55 0.62
N ARG A 84 7.33 -23.56 0.46
CA ARG A 84 8.27 -23.91 1.53
C ARG A 84 8.56 -22.71 2.43
N PHE A 85 8.23 -22.83 3.71
CA PHE A 85 8.46 -21.82 4.74
C PHE A 85 9.86 -21.97 5.38
N PRO A 86 10.37 -20.93 6.08
CA PRO A 86 11.70 -20.97 6.71
C PRO A 86 11.89 -22.07 7.76
N ASP A 87 10.80 -22.56 8.35
CA ASP A 87 10.80 -23.68 9.30
C ASP A 87 10.88 -25.06 8.61
N GLY A 88 11.03 -25.08 7.28
CA GLY A 88 11.11 -26.29 6.47
C GLY A 88 9.76 -26.90 6.10
N GLN A 89 8.64 -26.37 6.59
CA GLN A 89 7.32 -26.88 6.24
C GLN A 89 6.91 -26.45 4.82
N GLU A 90 6.29 -27.37 4.09
CA GLU A 90 5.59 -27.07 2.84
C GLU A 90 4.09 -26.99 3.13
N LYS A 91 3.45 -25.91 2.69
CA LYS A 91 2.04 -25.62 2.98
C LYS A 91 1.32 -25.13 1.73
N ASP A 92 0.07 -25.57 1.60
CA ASP A 92 -0.88 -24.92 0.70
C ASP A 92 -1.10 -23.49 1.20
N THR A 93 -0.75 -22.53 0.35
CA THR A 93 -0.64 -21.13 0.75
C THR A 93 -1.37 -20.24 -0.24
N TYR A 94 -2.23 -19.38 0.29
CA TYR A 94 -2.91 -18.33 -0.44
C TYR A 94 -2.30 -16.99 -0.04
N VAL A 95 -2.03 -16.14 -1.02
CA VAL A 95 -1.45 -14.82 -0.82
C VAL A 95 -2.38 -13.79 -1.46
N LEU A 96 -2.96 -12.91 -0.64
CA LEU A 96 -3.60 -11.69 -1.13
C LEU A 96 -2.52 -10.62 -1.29
N ALA A 97 -2.28 -10.21 -2.54
CA ALA A 97 -1.37 -9.13 -2.87
C ALA A 97 -2.16 -7.87 -3.21
N VAL A 98 -1.81 -6.77 -2.56
CA VAL A 98 -2.44 -5.45 -2.73
C VAL A 98 -1.42 -4.46 -3.27
N ALA A 99 -1.75 -3.80 -4.37
CA ALA A 99 -0.93 -2.77 -4.99
C ALA A 99 -0.82 -1.53 -4.10
N GLY A 100 0.28 -0.81 -4.28
CA GLY A 100 0.43 0.53 -3.75
C GLY A 100 0.31 1.48 -4.92
N THR A 101 -0.90 1.97 -5.22
CA THR A 101 -1.04 2.97 -6.28
C THR A 101 -1.30 4.33 -5.67
N ALA A 102 -0.70 5.38 -6.24
CA ALA A 102 -1.09 6.76 -5.98
C ALA A 102 -1.39 7.41 -7.32
N THR A 103 -2.62 7.27 -7.79
CA THR A 103 -3.21 8.33 -8.61
C THR A 103 -3.46 9.55 -7.72
N ASP A 104 -3.84 10.68 -8.31
CA ASP A 104 -4.33 11.84 -7.55
C ASP A 104 -5.47 11.47 -6.59
N TYR A 105 -6.38 10.56 -6.98
CA TYR A 105 -7.45 10.08 -6.10
C TYR A 105 -6.89 9.28 -4.93
N ASN A 106 -6.03 8.28 -5.19
CA ASN A 106 -5.46 7.49 -4.12
C ASN A 106 -4.58 8.30 -3.18
N TRP A 107 -3.90 9.31 -3.70
CA TRP A 107 -3.21 10.27 -2.86
C TRP A 107 -4.20 11.03 -1.97
N VAL A 108 -5.16 11.76 -2.55
CA VAL A 108 -6.05 12.66 -1.80
C VAL A 108 -7.01 11.92 -0.89
N ALA A 109 -7.54 10.76 -1.31
CA ALA A 109 -8.59 10.02 -0.61
C ALA A 109 -8.04 8.92 0.30
N ASN A 110 -6.99 8.20 -0.10
CA ASN A 110 -6.51 7.02 0.63
C ASN A 110 -5.20 7.27 1.41
N ASN A 111 -4.29 8.09 0.89
CA ASN A 111 -3.01 8.39 1.55
C ASN A 111 -3.06 9.64 2.44
N ALA A 112 -3.65 10.74 1.95
CA ALA A 112 -3.64 12.04 2.61
C ALA A 112 -4.85 12.31 3.51
N ARG A 113 -5.87 11.43 3.52
CA ARG A 113 -6.99 11.48 4.50
C ARG A 113 -6.58 10.95 5.87
N VAL A 114 -5.58 11.61 6.44
CA VAL A 114 -5.08 11.42 7.80
C VAL A 114 -5.46 12.58 8.71
N ASP A 115 -6.22 13.53 8.17
CA ASP A 115 -6.93 14.59 8.89
C ASP A 115 -8.19 14.09 9.60
N LYS A 116 -8.62 12.86 9.28
CA LYS A 116 -9.74 12.16 9.92
C LYS A 116 -9.36 10.71 10.24
N VAL A 117 -10.06 10.14 11.20
CA VAL A 117 -9.95 8.73 11.61
C VAL A 117 -11.29 8.02 11.50
N VAL A 118 -11.26 6.70 11.60
CA VAL A 118 -12.46 5.85 11.70
C VAL A 118 -12.32 5.00 12.94
N ASN A 119 -13.33 5.01 13.80
CA ASN A 119 -13.39 4.08 14.93
C ASN A 119 -13.55 2.66 14.37
N PHE A 120 -12.48 1.89 14.47
CA PHE A 120 -12.34 0.62 13.78
C PHE A 120 -13.42 -0.38 14.18
N TYR A 121 -13.72 -0.49 15.47
CA TYR A 121 -14.73 -1.43 15.96
C TYR A 121 -16.16 -1.00 15.66
N THR A 122 -16.45 0.30 15.70
CA THR A 122 -17.75 0.82 15.26
C THR A 122 -17.98 0.49 13.79
N TRP A 123 -16.96 0.70 12.95
CA TRP A 123 -17.04 0.38 11.53
C TRP A 123 -17.17 -1.13 11.27
N LEU A 124 -16.38 -1.97 11.95
CA LEU A 124 -16.49 -3.43 11.86
C LEU A 124 -17.88 -3.95 12.23
N LYS A 125 -18.53 -3.34 13.23
CA LYS A 125 -19.89 -3.69 13.66
C LYS A 125 -20.94 -3.37 12.59
N ALA A 126 -20.74 -2.29 11.82
CA ALA A 126 -21.58 -2.00 10.65
C ALA A 126 -21.31 -2.99 9.50
N GLY A 127 -20.06 -3.44 9.38
CA GLY A 127 -19.58 -4.39 8.38
C GLY A 127 -18.49 -3.77 7.53
N LEU A 128 -17.46 -4.54 7.20
CA LEU A 128 -16.33 -4.04 6.39
C LEU A 128 -16.75 -3.56 4.99
N THR A 129 -17.83 -4.12 4.45
CA THR A 129 -18.42 -3.72 3.16
C THR A 129 -19.34 -2.51 3.27
N THR A 130 -19.49 -1.91 4.46
CA THR A 130 -20.18 -0.63 4.62
C THR A 130 -19.16 0.50 4.43
N PRO A 131 -19.46 1.55 3.64
CA PRO A 131 -18.58 2.70 3.52
C PRO A 131 -18.24 3.29 4.91
N PRO A 132 -16.95 3.50 5.23
CA PRO A 132 -16.58 4.09 6.51
C PRO A 132 -16.96 5.57 6.57
N THR A 133 -17.22 6.09 7.77
CA THR A 133 -17.43 7.52 8.01
C THR A 133 -16.25 8.09 8.77
N GLY A 134 -15.62 9.13 8.23
CA GLY A 134 -14.51 9.82 8.88
C GLY A 134 -14.98 10.72 10.02
N GLU A 135 -14.28 10.66 11.16
CA GLU A 135 -14.48 11.48 12.34
C GLU A 135 -13.17 12.08 12.85
N ILE A 136 -13.27 13.07 13.74
CA ILE A 136 -12.14 13.51 14.57
C ILE A 136 -12.09 12.60 15.80
N SER A 137 -10.90 12.18 16.19
CA SER A 137 -10.70 11.35 17.36
C SER A 137 -11.29 12.02 18.61
N THR A 138 -12.14 11.28 19.30
CA THR A 138 -12.78 11.76 20.54
C THR A 138 -12.06 11.24 21.79
N SER A 139 -11.18 10.24 21.65
CA SER A 139 -10.43 9.64 22.75
C SER A 139 -9.23 8.84 22.25
N PRO A 140 -8.05 8.95 22.90
CA PRO A 140 -6.89 8.14 22.56
C PRO A 140 -7.07 6.64 22.88
N GLU A 141 -8.06 6.29 23.71
CA GLU A 141 -8.35 4.90 24.12
C GLU A 141 -9.15 4.10 23.07
N ASN A 142 -9.75 4.78 22.10
CA ASN A 142 -10.47 4.12 21.01
C ASN A 142 -9.49 3.55 19.98
N CYS A 143 -9.86 2.42 19.36
CA CYS A 143 -9.11 1.85 18.25
C CYS A 143 -9.40 2.65 16.96
N TYR A 144 -8.44 3.44 16.51
CA TYR A 144 -8.57 4.30 15.34
C TYR A 144 -7.63 3.89 14.20
N ILE A 145 -8.16 3.90 12.98
CA ILE A 145 -7.38 3.88 11.74
C ILE A 145 -7.57 5.19 10.97
N ALA A 146 -6.61 5.56 10.13
CA ALA A 146 -6.74 6.69 9.22
C ALA A 146 -7.96 6.48 8.31
N TYR A 147 -8.72 7.55 8.04
CA TYR A 147 -9.90 7.47 7.19
C TYR A 147 -9.55 6.97 5.79
N GLY A 148 -8.45 7.41 5.20
CA GLY A 148 -8.00 6.93 3.91
C GLY A 148 -7.60 5.44 3.89
N THR A 149 -7.05 4.93 4.99
CA THR A 149 -6.80 3.48 5.14
C THR A 149 -8.11 2.70 5.22
N ALA A 150 -9.12 3.22 5.94
CA ALA A 150 -10.44 2.59 6.02
C ALA A 150 -11.13 2.55 4.64
N LEU A 151 -11.09 3.65 3.89
CA LEU A 151 -11.63 3.73 2.52
C LEU A 151 -10.95 2.73 1.59
N GLY A 152 -9.62 2.65 1.64
CA GLY A 152 -8.87 1.64 0.88
C GLY A 152 -9.33 0.22 1.23
N VAL A 153 -9.41 -0.11 2.53
CA VAL A 153 -9.88 -1.44 2.97
C VAL A 153 -11.32 -1.72 2.51
N TYR A 154 -12.23 -0.73 2.59
CA TYR A 154 -13.59 -0.82 2.09
C TYR A 154 -13.63 -1.20 0.60
N HIS A 155 -12.87 -0.50 -0.25
CA HIS A 155 -12.81 -0.81 -1.68
C HIS A 155 -12.31 -2.23 -1.96
N LEU A 156 -11.31 -2.71 -1.19
CA LEU A 156 -10.78 -4.06 -1.34
C LEU A 156 -11.83 -5.15 -1.05
N VAL A 157 -12.73 -4.93 -0.09
CA VAL A 157 -13.72 -5.93 0.34
C VAL A 157 -15.06 -5.83 -0.37
N ASP A 158 -15.45 -4.65 -0.83
CA ASP A 158 -16.77 -4.40 -1.42
C ASP A 158 -16.82 -4.80 -2.91
N PHE A 159 -15.68 -4.77 -3.60
CA PHE A 159 -15.62 -5.13 -5.01
C PHE A 159 -15.52 -6.66 -5.20
N PRO A 160 -16.47 -7.28 -5.91
CA PRO A 160 -16.38 -8.69 -6.24
C PRO A 160 -15.34 -8.93 -7.34
N SER A 161 -14.79 -10.14 -7.37
CA SER A 161 -13.86 -10.52 -8.45
C SER A 161 -14.55 -10.51 -9.83
N PRO A 162 -13.94 -9.91 -10.87
CA PRO A 162 -14.41 -9.98 -12.25
C PRO A 162 -13.93 -11.25 -12.98
N ALA A 163 -12.85 -11.88 -12.48
CA ALA A 163 -12.17 -12.98 -13.15
C ALA A 163 -12.20 -14.29 -12.35
N ALA A 164 -11.12 -14.68 -11.68
CA ALA A 164 -11.11 -15.91 -10.89
C ALA A 164 -12.07 -15.80 -9.69
N SER A 165 -12.91 -16.81 -9.46
CA SER A 165 -14.04 -16.74 -8.50
C SER A 165 -14.97 -15.55 -8.76
N PRO A 166 -15.58 -15.47 -9.97
CA PRO A 166 -16.30 -14.28 -10.40
C PRO A 166 -17.53 -14.02 -9.52
N ARG A 167 -17.84 -12.74 -9.29
CA ARG A 167 -18.95 -12.25 -8.44
C ARG A 167 -18.83 -12.57 -6.95
N VAL A 168 -17.67 -13.06 -6.50
CA VAL A 168 -17.40 -13.33 -5.07
C VAL A 168 -16.57 -12.18 -4.51
N THR A 169 -17.00 -11.58 -3.40
CA THR A 169 -16.21 -10.57 -2.66
C THR A 169 -15.10 -11.22 -1.84
N LEU A 170 -14.07 -10.47 -1.44
CA LEU A 170 -12.98 -11.03 -0.63
C LEU A 170 -13.48 -11.68 0.68
N PRO A 171 -14.34 -11.04 1.51
CA PRO A 171 -14.83 -11.68 2.73
C PRO A 171 -15.56 -12.99 2.46
N SER A 172 -16.42 -13.03 1.44
CA SER A 172 -17.15 -14.26 1.05
C SER A 172 -16.22 -15.33 0.49
N TYR A 173 -15.16 -14.94 -0.23
CA TYR A 173 -14.16 -15.87 -0.75
C TYR A 173 -13.48 -16.61 0.41
N TRP A 174 -13.02 -15.91 1.44
CA TRP A 174 -12.37 -16.51 2.60
C TRP A 174 -13.34 -17.33 3.46
N ALA A 175 -14.54 -16.81 3.70
CA ALA A 175 -15.57 -17.50 4.49
C ALA A 175 -16.08 -18.79 3.80
N GLY A 176 -15.99 -18.86 2.48
CA GLY A 176 -16.42 -20.00 1.66
C GLY A 176 -15.46 -21.19 1.65
N PHE A 177 -14.29 -21.10 2.30
CA PHE A 177 -13.36 -22.22 2.37
C PHE A 177 -13.92 -23.38 3.20
N PRO A 178 -13.57 -24.64 2.87
CA PRO A 178 -13.71 -25.73 3.83
C PRO A 178 -12.78 -25.49 5.02
N ASP A 179 -13.07 -26.12 6.16
CA ASP A 179 -12.20 -26.05 7.33
C ASP A 179 -10.79 -26.54 6.95
N SER A 180 -9.81 -25.63 6.99
CA SER A 180 -8.49 -25.82 6.40
C SER A 180 -7.40 -25.44 7.40
N PRO A 181 -7.27 -26.16 8.53
CA PRO A 181 -6.35 -25.81 9.61
C PRO A 181 -4.86 -25.91 9.22
N ASN A 182 -4.55 -26.48 8.06
CA ASN A 182 -3.19 -26.60 7.53
C ASN A 182 -2.87 -25.61 6.39
N THR A 183 -3.86 -24.86 5.90
CA THR A 183 -3.65 -23.86 4.85
C THR A 183 -3.14 -22.57 5.46
N LYS A 184 -2.15 -21.95 4.82
CA LYS A 184 -1.67 -20.62 5.18
C LYS A 184 -2.31 -19.54 4.32
N VAL A 185 -2.63 -18.42 4.94
CA VAL A 185 -3.11 -17.21 4.28
C VAL A 185 -2.11 -16.11 4.59
N VAL A 186 -1.60 -15.44 3.57
CA VAL A 186 -0.67 -14.32 3.73
C VAL A 186 -1.27 -13.08 3.07
N LEU A 187 -1.32 -11.96 3.77
CA LEU A 187 -1.70 -10.68 3.18
C LEU A 187 -0.45 -9.82 3.04
N THR A 188 -0.22 -9.31 1.84
CA THR A 188 0.99 -8.57 1.49
C THR A 188 0.66 -7.35 0.65
N GLY A 189 1.57 -6.38 0.69
CA GLY A 189 1.49 -5.17 -0.09
C GLY A 189 2.72 -4.30 0.13
N HIS A 190 2.97 -3.43 -0.84
CA HIS A 190 4.07 -2.46 -0.80
C HIS A 190 3.50 -1.04 -0.79
N SER A 191 4.19 -0.09 -0.16
CA SER A 191 3.76 1.32 -0.09
C SER A 191 2.38 1.45 0.59
N LEU A 192 1.39 2.12 -0.04
CA LEU A 192 -0.01 2.10 0.43
C LEU A 192 -0.53 0.68 0.68
N GLY A 193 -0.21 -0.29 -0.18
CA GLY A 193 -0.56 -1.71 0.04
C GLY A 193 0.04 -2.27 1.34
N GLY A 194 1.16 -1.73 1.81
CA GLY A 194 1.78 -2.06 3.10
C GLY A 194 1.02 -1.52 4.31
N ALA A 195 0.18 -0.49 4.15
CA ALA A 195 -0.77 -0.04 5.18
C ALA A 195 -2.13 -0.75 5.07
N LEU A 196 -2.60 -1.00 3.84
CA LEU A 196 -3.89 -1.65 3.58
C LEU A 196 -3.88 -3.14 3.95
N SER A 197 -2.85 -3.89 3.56
CA SER A 197 -2.79 -5.33 3.80
C SER A 197 -2.87 -5.75 5.28
N PRO A 198 -2.14 -5.14 6.25
CA PRO A 198 -2.30 -5.47 7.66
C PRO A 198 -3.65 -5.00 8.24
N SER A 199 -4.17 -3.87 7.77
CA SER A 199 -5.47 -3.33 8.21
C SER A 199 -6.62 -4.23 7.76
N LEU A 200 -6.58 -4.67 6.50
CA LEU A 200 -7.51 -5.64 5.94
C LEU A 200 -7.42 -6.99 6.66
N ALA A 201 -6.21 -7.50 6.93
CA ALA A 201 -6.03 -8.75 7.65
C ALA A 201 -6.69 -8.69 9.04
N PHE A 202 -6.50 -7.59 9.76
CA PHE A 202 -7.11 -7.41 11.07
C PHE A 202 -8.64 -7.33 10.96
N GLY A 203 -9.18 -6.61 9.98
CA GLY A 203 -10.62 -6.56 9.77
C GLY A 203 -11.22 -7.92 9.41
N LEU A 204 -10.62 -8.66 8.48
CA LEU A 204 -11.09 -9.99 8.07
C LEU A 204 -11.01 -11.01 9.21
N LEU A 205 -10.01 -10.88 10.08
CA LEU A 205 -9.90 -11.70 11.29
C LEU A 205 -11.03 -11.38 12.28
N GLU A 206 -11.26 -10.11 12.61
CA GLU A 206 -12.27 -9.70 13.58
C GLU A 206 -13.71 -9.90 13.09
N SER A 207 -13.95 -9.81 11.77
CA SER A 207 -15.26 -10.10 11.17
C SER A 207 -15.56 -11.59 11.04
N GLY A 208 -14.59 -12.48 11.33
CA GLY A 208 -14.75 -13.92 11.21
C GLY A 208 -14.64 -14.47 9.78
N ALA A 209 -14.26 -13.65 8.80
CA ALA A 209 -14.04 -14.08 7.43
C ALA A 209 -12.94 -15.16 7.32
N PHE A 210 -11.96 -15.15 8.23
CA PHE A 210 -10.93 -16.19 8.33
C PHE A 210 -11.27 -17.36 9.28
N SER A 211 -12.53 -17.54 9.68
CA SER A 211 -12.93 -18.60 10.63
C SER A 211 -12.57 -20.04 10.19
N LYS A 212 -12.24 -20.23 8.91
CA LYS A 212 -11.83 -21.51 8.31
C LYS A 212 -10.35 -21.84 8.44
N PHE A 213 -9.54 -20.89 8.91
CA PHE A 213 -8.10 -21.02 9.05
C PHE A 213 -7.69 -20.97 10.52
N ALA A 214 -6.63 -21.70 10.88
CA ALA A 214 -6.05 -21.56 12.20
C ALA A 214 -5.42 -20.16 12.35
N PRO A 215 -5.61 -19.43 13.47
CA PRO A 215 -5.10 -18.06 13.62
C PRO A 215 -3.58 -17.92 13.38
N ASN A 216 -2.79 -18.92 13.75
CA ASN A 216 -1.33 -18.96 13.53
C ASN A 216 -0.93 -19.22 12.06
N ASN A 217 -1.90 -19.49 11.18
CA ASN A 217 -1.69 -19.63 9.74
C ASN A 217 -2.09 -18.39 8.94
N ILE A 218 -2.64 -17.38 9.60
CA ILE A 218 -2.94 -16.08 8.99
C ILE A 218 -1.75 -15.17 9.29
N LEU A 219 -1.01 -14.83 8.24
CA LEU A 219 0.20 -14.02 8.30
C LEU A 219 -0.01 -12.73 7.52
N VAL A 220 0.75 -11.71 7.89
CA VAL A 220 0.90 -10.53 7.06
C VAL A 220 2.36 -10.24 6.77
N TYR A 221 2.62 -9.67 5.61
CA TYR A 221 3.95 -9.31 5.16
C TYR A 221 3.97 -7.94 4.46
N PRO A 222 3.58 -6.85 5.17
CA PRO A 222 3.64 -5.52 4.60
C PRO A 222 5.08 -5.04 4.42
N THR A 223 5.33 -4.29 3.36
CA THR A 223 6.61 -3.63 3.09
C THR A 223 6.41 -2.15 2.81
N ALA A 224 7.30 -1.31 3.32
CA ALA A 224 7.28 0.14 3.10
C ALA A 224 5.94 0.83 3.43
N GLY A 225 5.15 0.25 4.34
CA GLY A 225 3.82 0.75 4.67
C GLY A 225 3.88 2.01 5.54
N PRO A 226 3.12 3.07 5.25
CA PRO A 226 2.91 4.14 6.23
C PRO A 226 2.06 3.64 7.41
N THR A 227 1.98 4.45 8.45
CA THR A 227 1.26 4.12 9.69
C THR A 227 -0.25 4.12 9.46
N PRO A 228 -0.95 2.98 9.68
CA PRO A 228 -2.38 2.88 9.37
C PRO A 228 -3.31 3.44 10.47
N GLY A 229 -2.84 3.57 11.71
CA GLY A 229 -3.71 3.88 12.84
C GLY A 229 -2.97 4.32 14.09
N ASN A 230 -3.70 4.38 15.21
CA ASN A 230 -3.19 4.88 16.47
C ASN A 230 -2.52 3.79 17.34
N LEU A 231 -2.11 4.17 18.56
CA LEU A 231 -1.48 3.26 19.52
C LEU A 231 -2.33 2.01 19.79
N VAL A 232 -3.63 2.19 20.05
CA VAL A 232 -4.55 1.11 20.38
C VAL A 232 -4.66 0.13 19.22
N PHE A 233 -4.79 0.63 17.98
CA PHE A 233 -4.75 -0.21 16.78
C PHE A 233 -3.43 -0.99 16.68
N SER A 234 -2.28 -0.32 16.83
CA SER A 234 -0.96 -0.96 16.75
C SER A 234 -0.76 -2.07 17.80
N GLN A 235 -1.21 -1.84 19.04
CA GLN A 235 -1.14 -2.83 20.12
C GLN A 235 -2.06 -4.03 19.88
N LEU A 236 -3.31 -3.79 19.45
CA LEU A 236 -4.26 -4.86 19.13
C LEU A 236 -3.80 -5.68 17.94
N PHE A 237 -3.30 -5.03 16.88
CA PHE A 237 -2.70 -5.69 15.74
C PHE A 237 -1.54 -6.60 16.20
N SER A 238 -0.61 -6.08 17.00
CA SER A 238 0.55 -6.84 17.49
C SER A 238 0.14 -8.04 18.38
N LYS A 239 -0.97 -7.91 19.12
CA LYS A 239 -1.54 -9.01 19.91
C LYS A 239 -2.17 -10.10 19.03
N LYS A 240 -2.85 -9.72 17.96
CA LYS A 240 -3.56 -10.64 17.06
C LYS A 240 -2.62 -11.29 16.02
N PHE A 241 -1.61 -10.56 15.61
CA PHE A 241 -0.56 -10.97 14.69
C PHE A 241 0.81 -10.85 15.40
N PRO A 242 1.12 -11.75 16.35
CA PRO A 242 2.40 -11.73 17.03
C PRO A 242 3.55 -11.89 16.02
N LYS A 243 4.62 -11.12 16.22
CA LYS A 243 5.80 -11.14 15.36
C LYS A 243 6.36 -12.55 15.26
N VAL A 244 6.53 -13.06 14.03
CA VAL A 244 7.22 -14.33 13.79
C VAL A 244 8.65 -14.00 13.39
N PRO A 245 9.64 -14.19 14.27
CA PRO A 245 11.00 -13.74 14.02
C PRO A 245 11.70 -14.59 12.96
N GLY A 246 12.63 -13.96 12.27
CA GLY A 246 13.59 -14.59 11.36
C GLY A 246 14.67 -13.58 10.97
N PRO A 247 15.66 -13.97 10.14
CA PRO A 247 16.79 -13.11 9.81
C PRO A 247 16.42 -12.02 8.80
N GLY A 248 16.87 -10.78 9.06
CA GLY A 248 16.74 -9.67 8.12
C GLY A 248 15.27 -9.37 7.76
N TYR A 249 14.94 -9.47 6.46
CA TYR A 249 13.58 -9.27 5.96
C TYR A 249 12.64 -10.45 6.25
N GLN A 250 13.16 -11.62 6.64
CA GLN A 250 12.39 -12.86 6.78
C GLN A 250 11.57 -12.90 8.08
N VAL A 251 10.69 -11.92 8.26
CA VAL A 251 9.91 -11.71 9.47
C VAL A 251 8.44 -11.56 9.09
N TRP A 252 7.59 -12.46 9.58
CA TRP A 252 6.14 -12.30 9.39
C TRP A 252 5.53 -11.39 10.46
N ASN A 253 4.35 -10.88 10.13
CA ASN A 253 3.53 -10.02 10.98
C ASN A 253 4.21 -8.70 11.35
N SER A 254 5.23 -8.28 10.60
CA SER A 254 5.91 -6.99 10.81
C SER A 254 5.95 -6.23 9.50
N ASN A 255 5.83 -4.90 9.57
CA ASN A 255 6.15 -4.06 8.43
C ASN A 255 7.66 -4.08 8.19
N ILE A 256 8.09 -4.48 7.00
CA ILE A 256 9.50 -4.40 6.61
C ILE A 256 9.78 -2.97 6.17
N VAL A 257 10.68 -2.30 6.90
CA VAL A 257 10.93 -0.87 6.77
C VAL A 257 12.40 -0.63 6.40
N ASN A 258 12.62 0.13 5.34
CA ASN A 258 13.92 0.75 5.09
C ASN A 258 14.04 2.01 5.95
N ALA A 259 15.08 2.11 6.78
CA ALA A 259 15.33 3.27 7.63
C ALA A 259 15.54 4.58 6.84
N LEU A 260 15.83 4.49 5.54
CA LEU A 260 15.97 5.61 4.63
C LEU A 260 14.73 5.84 3.75
N ASP A 261 13.67 5.04 3.86
CA ASP A 261 12.42 5.26 3.13
C ASP A 261 11.53 6.27 3.87
N ILE A 262 11.13 7.33 3.17
CA ILE A 262 10.29 8.40 3.71
C ILE A 262 8.83 7.97 3.89
N VAL A 263 8.33 7.01 3.11
CA VAL A 263 6.92 6.58 3.17
C VAL A 263 6.65 5.89 4.50
N SER A 264 7.56 5.00 4.90
CA SER A 264 7.49 4.32 6.19
C SER A 264 7.54 5.27 7.39
N GLN A 265 8.09 6.49 7.25
CA GLN A 265 8.15 7.48 8.34
C GLN A 265 6.79 8.13 8.64
N ALA A 266 5.87 8.15 7.67
CA ALA A 266 4.53 8.69 7.84
C ALA A 266 3.62 7.71 8.59
N TRP A 267 2.57 8.13 9.31
CA TRP A 267 2.14 9.50 9.63
C TRP A 267 2.42 9.85 11.10
N CYS A 268 3.33 9.14 11.75
CA CYS A 268 3.67 9.40 13.15
C CYS A 268 4.40 10.74 13.27
N ILE A 269 3.86 11.64 14.08
CA ILE A 269 4.44 12.97 14.34
C ILE A 269 5.29 13.00 15.62
N SER A 270 5.21 11.97 16.46
CA SER A 270 5.89 11.94 17.75
C SER A 270 7.21 11.20 17.67
N ARG A 271 8.30 11.95 17.84
CA ARG A 271 9.67 11.42 17.99
C ARG A 271 9.82 10.57 19.25
N ASP A 272 9.10 10.90 20.32
CA ASP A 272 9.19 10.16 21.58
C ASP A 272 8.46 8.82 21.48
N ALA A 273 7.30 8.79 20.81
CA ALA A 273 6.52 7.57 20.66
C ALA A 273 7.11 6.61 19.61
N SER A 274 7.75 7.14 18.55
CA SER A 274 8.35 6.34 17.48
C SER A 274 9.64 6.98 16.93
N PRO A 275 10.75 6.98 17.70
CA PRO A 275 11.97 7.70 17.32
C PRO A 275 12.58 7.22 15.99
N ALA A 276 12.48 5.93 15.70
CA ALA A 276 13.02 5.33 14.48
C ALA A 276 12.08 5.45 13.26
N GLN A 277 10.84 5.90 13.44
CA GLN A 277 9.82 5.89 12.40
C GLN A 277 8.78 7.00 12.65
N ASN A 278 9.14 8.23 12.29
CA ASN A 278 8.30 9.43 12.40
C ASN A 278 8.66 10.46 11.32
N MET A 279 7.70 11.29 10.94
CA MET A 279 7.86 12.28 9.87
C MET A 279 8.95 13.30 10.14
N GLY A 280 9.23 13.59 11.42
CA GLY A 280 10.32 14.46 11.83
C GLY A 280 11.71 13.98 11.43
N ASN A 281 11.89 12.72 11.00
CA ASN A 281 13.14 12.20 10.45
C ASN A 281 13.36 12.58 8.98
N ILE A 282 12.29 12.81 8.21
CA ILE A 282 12.31 13.00 6.75
C ILE A 282 13.21 14.16 6.31
N PRO A 283 13.18 15.37 6.93
CA PRO A 283 13.92 16.53 6.41
C PRO A 283 15.43 16.33 6.29
N THR A 284 16.02 15.47 7.12
CA THR A 284 17.47 15.21 7.17
C THR A 284 17.83 13.76 6.88
N ILE A 285 16.88 12.95 6.40
CA ILE A 285 17.05 11.50 6.21
C ILE A 285 18.18 11.16 5.23
N TYR A 286 18.45 12.05 4.26
CA TYR A 286 19.53 11.92 3.27
C TYR A 286 20.71 12.88 3.51
N GLY A 287 20.82 13.44 4.70
CA GLY A 287 21.91 14.35 5.10
C GLY A 287 21.42 15.73 5.53
N SER A 288 22.33 16.48 6.15
CA SER A 288 22.09 17.85 6.65
C SER A 288 22.90 18.88 5.87
N PRO A 289 22.41 20.13 5.73
CA PRO A 289 21.13 20.65 6.23
C PRO A 289 19.92 20.14 5.44
N ALA A 290 18.71 20.29 6.00
CA ALA A 290 17.47 19.94 5.29
C ALA A 290 17.24 20.85 4.07
N ILE A 291 16.63 20.30 3.02
CA ILE A 291 16.10 21.10 1.91
C ILE A 291 14.86 21.85 2.44
N TRP A 292 14.80 23.17 2.24
CA TRP A 292 13.75 24.01 2.81
C TRP A 292 12.34 23.55 2.41
N SER A 293 12.11 23.27 1.13
CA SER A 293 10.82 22.77 0.65
C SER A 293 10.43 21.44 1.30
N VAL A 294 11.37 20.50 1.45
CA VAL A 294 11.13 19.24 2.17
C VAL A 294 10.69 19.49 3.61
N LYS A 295 11.36 20.40 4.31
CA LYS A 295 11.01 20.76 5.69
C LYS A 295 9.59 21.35 5.78
N VAL A 296 9.21 22.23 4.85
CA VAL A 296 7.88 22.85 4.83
C VAL A 296 6.80 21.79 4.54
N SER A 297 7.00 20.92 3.55
CA SER A 297 6.02 19.88 3.23
C SER A 297 5.81 18.91 4.39
N VAL A 298 6.88 18.51 5.08
CA VAL A 298 6.78 17.66 6.28
C VAL A 298 5.97 18.35 7.38
N ALA A 299 6.17 19.66 7.61
CA ALA A 299 5.39 20.39 8.61
C ALA A 299 3.89 20.47 8.25
N VAL A 300 3.55 20.61 6.97
CA VAL A 300 2.15 20.57 6.50
C VAL A 300 1.54 19.18 6.72
N ALA A 301 2.27 18.12 6.35
CA ALA A 301 1.85 16.75 6.58
C ALA A 301 1.64 16.42 8.08
N GLU A 302 2.53 16.91 8.96
CA GLU A 302 2.38 16.81 10.41
C GLU A 302 1.12 17.54 10.92
N ALA A 303 0.80 18.71 10.36
CA ALA A 303 -0.41 19.45 10.70
C ALA A 303 -1.68 18.70 10.29
N TRP A 304 -1.71 18.08 9.10
CA TRP A 304 -2.83 17.24 8.68
C TRP A 304 -3.01 16.01 9.57
N ALA A 305 -1.93 15.27 9.85
CA ALA A 305 -2.01 14.13 10.76
C ALA A 305 -2.53 14.54 12.15
N SER A 306 -2.10 15.72 12.64
CA SER A 306 -2.57 16.28 13.92
C SER A 306 -4.05 16.69 13.89
N ALA A 307 -4.57 17.12 12.74
CA ALA A 307 -5.96 17.56 12.60
C ALA A 307 -6.96 16.44 12.91
N SER A 308 -6.56 15.17 12.78
CA SER A 308 -7.38 14.01 13.18
C SER A 308 -7.67 13.90 14.67
N GLY A 309 -6.97 14.66 15.51
CA GLY A 309 -7.02 14.50 16.97
C GLY A 309 -6.41 13.19 17.48
N SER A 310 -5.78 12.39 16.61
CA SER A 310 -5.20 11.09 16.95
C SER A 310 -3.68 11.09 16.76
N LEU A 311 -2.96 10.40 17.65
CA LEU A 311 -1.54 10.12 17.44
C LEU A 311 -1.38 8.80 16.69
N TYR A 312 -0.96 8.89 15.42
CA TYR A 312 -0.60 7.73 14.61
C TYR A 312 0.65 7.04 15.16
N ILE A 313 0.59 5.72 15.36
CA ILE A 313 1.69 4.90 15.84
C ILE A 313 1.89 3.70 14.90
N PRO A 314 3.11 3.51 14.35
CA PRO A 314 3.38 2.39 13.45
C PRO A 314 3.05 1.04 14.08
N ILE A 315 2.62 0.08 13.27
CA ILE A 315 2.61 -1.33 13.67
C ILE A 315 4.04 -1.83 13.89
N GLN A 316 4.20 -2.97 14.57
CA GLN A 316 5.50 -3.60 14.77
C GLN A 316 6.28 -3.77 13.44
N ALA A 317 7.59 -3.53 13.48
CA ALA A 317 8.43 -3.47 12.28
C ALA A 317 9.68 -4.35 12.38
N ALA A 318 10.18 -4.76 11.21
CA ALA A 318 11.54 -5.25 11.00
C ALA A 318 12.27 -4.25 10.10
N ARG A 319 13.49 -3.89 10.46
CA ARG A 319 14.19 -2.76 9.83
C ARG A 319 15.44 -3.23 9.13
N PHE A 320 15.70 -2.65 7.97
CA PHE A 320 17.00 -2.65 7.32
C PHE A 320 17.37 -1.22 6.97
N LYS A 321 18.61 -1.00 6.56
CA LYS A 321 19.08 0.30 6.10
C LYS A 321 19.57 0.15 4.67
N GLY A 322 18.88 0.83 3.75
CA GLY A 322 19.30 0.93 2.36
C GLY A 322 20.63 1.66 2.21
N THR A 323 21.15 1.63 0.99
CA THR A 323 22.40 2.27 0.61
C THR A 323 22.22 3.78 0.59
N ALA A 324 22.80 4.49 1.56
CA ALA A 324 22.72 5.95 1.61
C ALA A 324 23.27 6.60 0.32
N PRO A 325 22.74 7.76 -0.10
CA PRO A 325 23.28 8.50 -1.23
C PRO A 325 24.73 8.91 -0.94
N THR A 326 25.59 8.91 -1.97
CA THR A 326 27.01 9.27 -1.87
C THR A 326 27.21 10.74 -1.49
N SER A 327 26.26 11.59 -1.84
CA SER A 327 26.22 13.01 -1.49
C SER A 327 24.78 13.41 -1.14
N ARG A 328 24.63 14.35 -0.21
CA ARG A 328 23.32 14.91 0.16
C ARG A 328 22.63 15.49 -1.10
N PRO A 329 21.34 15.21 -1.32
CA PRO A 329 20.56 15.90 -2.35
C PRO A 329 20.52 17.42 -2.11
N GLU A 330 20.81 18.20 -3.15
CA GLU A 330 20.79 19.68 -3.07
C GLU A 330 19.47 20.28 -3.56
N THR A 331 18.73 19.54 -4.38
CA THR A 331 17.46 19.98 -4.97
C THR A 331 16.35 19.02 -4.56
N LEU A 332 15.11 19.53 -4.56
CA LEU A 332 13.94 18.69 -4.29
C LEU A 332 13.85 17.53 -5.30
N LYS A 333 14.08 17.77 -6.59
CA LYS A 333 14.12 16.70 -7.61
C LYS A 333 15.09 15.56 -7.24
N ASN A 334 16.30 15.89 -6.80
CA ASN A 334 17.28 14.87 -6.40
C ASN A 334 16.88 14.15 -5.10
N PHE A 335 16.22 14.85 -4.18
CA PHE A 335 15.65 14.24 -2.97
C PHE A 335 14.55 13.23 -3.31
N LEU A 336 13.64 13.60 -4.21
CA LEU A 336 12.56 12.71 -4.66
C LEU A 336 13.10 11.48 -5.40
N LYS A 337 14.13 11.67 -6.25
CA LYS A 337 14.81 10.57 -6.93
C LYS A 337 15.42 9.57 -5.93
N GLU A 338 16.11 10.06 -4.90
CA GLU A 338 16.63 9.20 -3.85
C GLU A 338 15.51 8.52 -3.06
N ALA A 339 14.41 9.24 -2.78
CA ALA A 339 13.24 8.65 -2.12
C ALA A 339 12.61 7.50 -2.92
N LYS A 340 12.44 7.64 -4.24
CA LYS A 340 11.97 6.55 -5.11
C LYS A 340 12.90 5.32 -5.04
N LYS A 341 14.22 5.55 -5.09
CA LYS A 341 15.23 4.50 -4.95
C LYS A 341 15.15 3.80 -3.59
N GLN A 342 15.05 4.55 -2.49
CA GLN A 342 14.96 3.97 -1.14
C GLN A 342 13.62 3.25 -0.90
N HIS A 343 12.55 3.72 -1.53
CA HIS A 343 11.22 3.16 -1.40
C HIS A 343 11.09 1.82 -2.14
N VAL A 344 11.66 1.70 -3.34
CA VAL A 344 11.47 0.53 -4.20
C VAL A 344 12.78 -0.25 -4.43
N GLU A 345 13.80 0.38 -4.99
CA GLU A 345 15.02 -0.29 -5.45
C GLU A 345 15.82 -0.94 -4.30
N GLU A 346 15.92 -0.29 -3.14
CA GLU A 346 16.65 -0.86 -2.00
C GLU A 346 15.93 -2.06 -1.38
N PHE A 347 14.60 -2.15 -1.47
CA PHE A 347 13.87 -3.37 -1.09
C PHE A 347 14.20 -4.52 -2.04
N ILE A 348 14.14 -4.26 -3.35
CA ILE A 348 14.47 -5.23 -4.40
C ILE A 348 15.88 -5.77 -4.21
N LYS A 349 16.84 -4.86 -4.00
CA LYS A 349 18.23 -5.19 -3.72
C LYS A 349 18.39 -5.99 -2.44
N THR A 350 17.74 -5.57 -1.36
CA THR A 350 17.85 -6.24 -0.04
C THR A 350 17.21 -7.63 -0.06
N PHE A 351 16.10 -7.78 -0.78
CA PHE A 351 15.38 -9.04 -0.89
C PHE A 351 16.00 -9.91 -1.96
N ASP A 352 16.87 -9.37 -2.81
CA ASP A 352 17.58 -10.08 -3.87
C ASP A 352 16.63 -10.87 -4.78
N ILE A 353 15.52 -10.22 -5.14
CA ILE A 353 14.52 -10.77 -6.04
C ILE A 353 14.89 -10.41 -7.49
N PRO A 354 14.95 -11.39 -8.41
CA PRO A 354 15.00 -11.10 -9.82
C PRO A 354 13.62 -10.57 -10.20
N ILE A 355 13.42 -9.26 -10.18
CA ILE A 355 12.24 -8.73 -10.86
C ILE A 355 12.50 -9.02 -12.33
N PRO A 356 11.66 -9.85 -12.98
CA PRO A 356 11.72 -9.91 -14.41
C PRO A 356 11.59 -8.47 -14.88
N PRO A 357 12.41 -7.98 -15.84
CA PRO A 357 12.01 -6.79 -16.56
C PRO A 357 10.63 -7.12 -17.07
N ILE A 358 9.65 -6.56 -16.39
CA ILE A 358 8.25 -6.59 -16.71
C ILE A 358 8.27 -5.77 -18.01
N LYS A 359 8.64 -6.44 -19.12
CA LYS A 359 8.43 -6.02 -20.49
C LYS A 359 6.92 -6.10 -20.65
N ILE A 360 6.24 -5.26 -19.92
CA ILE A 360 4.81 -5.27 -19.79
C ILE A 360 4.42 -3.96 -20.41
N LEU A 361 3.85 -4.16 -21.61
CA LEU A 361 2.93 -3.23 -22.25
C LEU A 361 3.63 -2.06 -22.93
N THR A 362 4.61 -2.37 -23.79
CA THR A 362 4.94 -1.46 -24.90
C THR A 362 3.90 -1.65 -25.99
N GLY A 363 2.81 -0.87 -25.93
CA GLY A 363 1.92 -0.73 -27.08
C GLY A 363 0.56 -0.14 -26.72
N GLU A 364 0.02 0.64 -27.66
CA GLU A 364 -1.38 1.06 -27.78
C GLU A 364 -2.31 -0.14 -28.06
N VAL A 365 -2.04 -1.30 -27.44
CA VAL A 365 -2.81 -2.51 -27.63
C VAL A 365 -4.01 -2.42 -26.71
N ASP A 366 -5.21 -2.63 -27.24
CA ASP A 366 -6.45 -2.72 -26.47
C ASP A 366 -6.85 -1.45 -25.68
N GLY A 367 -6.49 -0.25 -26.14
CA GLY A 367 -7.05 1.01 -25.60
C GLY A 367 -6.36 1.58 -24.35
N ILE A 368 -5.27 0.96 -23.89
CA ILE A 368 -4.40 1.50 -22.83
C ILE A 368 -3.19 2.25 -23.41
N GLU A 369 -2.70 3.24 -22.67
CA GLU A 369 -1.49 4.01 -22.99
C GLU A 369 -0.46 3.84 -21.86
N GLN A 370 0.83 3.84 -22.18
CA GLN A 370 1.88 3.89 -21.18
C GLN A 370 2.04 5.33 -20.69
N MET A 371 2.15 5.52 -19.38
CA MET A 371 2.44 6.83 -18.79
C MET A 371 3.83 7.32 -19.20
N THR A 372 3.95 8.63 -19.37
CA THR A 372 5.23 9.34 -19.48
C THR A 372 6.03 9.24 -18.18
N GLU A 373 7.34 9.52 -18.24
CA GLU A 373 8.19 9.53 -17.04
C GLU A 373 7.71 10.57 -16.01
N GLU A 374 7.20 11.73 -16.46
CA GLU A 374 6.64 12.75 -15.58
C GLU A 374 5.33 12.29 -14.90
N GLU A 375 4.44 11.64 -15.65
CA GLU A 375 3.22 11.04 -15.09
C GLU A 375 3.57 9.93 -14.08
N GLU A 376 4.54 9.06 -14.41
CA GLU A 376 5.00 8.01 -13.50
C GLU A 376 5.58 8.58 -12.20
N ASP A 377 6.42 9.61 -12.30
CA ASP A 377 7.04 10.24 -11.13
C ASP A 377 6.02 10.93 -10.23
N SER A 378 4.86 11.31 -10.77
CA SER A 378 3.74 11.83 -9.96
C SER A 378 3.05 10.75 -9.14
N LEU A 379 3.17 9.45 -9.49
CA LEU A 379 2.44 8.38 -8.83
C LEU A 379 2.98 7.94 -7.45
N GLU A 380 3.96 8.63 -6.88
CA GLU A 380 4.60 8.24 -5.63
C GLU A 380 4.04 9.06 -4.44
N PRO A 381 3.37 8.45 -3.44
CA PRO A 381 2.51 9.13 -2.49
C PRO A 381 3.15 10.34 -1.79
N VAL A 382 4.23 10.13 -1.03
CA VAL A 382 4.87 11.20 -0.26
C VAL A 382 5.61 12.19 -1.17
N LEU A 383 5.93 11.79 -2.41
CA LEU A 383 6.54 12.66 -3.40
C LEU A 383 5.51 13.61 -4.02
N GLN A 384 4.26 13.21 -4.10
CA GLN A 384 3.23 14.02 -4.74
C GLN A 384 2.86 15.27 -3.94
N ASP A 385 2.96 15.29 -2.61
CA ASP A 385 2.77 16.53 -1.84
C ASP A 385 3.92 17.53 -2.05
N LEU A 386 5.15 17.02 -2.13
CA LEU A 386 6.34 17.79 -2.48
C LEU A 386 6.25 18.33 -3.92
N VAL A 387 5.77 17.53 -4.87
CA VAL A 387 5.54 17.91 -6.28
C VAL A 387 4.36 18.86 -6.43
N ASN A 388 3.26 18.64 -5.71
CA ASN A 388 2.09 19.51 -5.71
C ASN A 388 2.42 20.85 -5.05
N GLN A 389 3.31 20.89 -4.06
CA GLN A 389 3.79 22.15 -3.49
C GLN A 389 4.68 22.93 -4.48
N ILE A 390 5.53 22.25 -5.28
CA ILE A 390 6.22 22.87 -6.42
C ILE A 390 5.22 23.41 -7.45
N ARG A 391 4.19 22.62 -7.82
CA ARG A 391 3.15 23.06 -8.76
C ARG A 391 2.36 24.23 -8.20
N LYS A 392 2.02 24.23 -6.91
CA LYS A 392 1.37 25.35 -6.20
C LYS A 392 2.24 26.60 -6.20
N GLU A 393 3.54 26.50 -5.94
CA GLU A 393 4.47 27.65 -5.99
C GLU A 393 4.66 28.20 -7.42
N ARG A 394 4.67 27.31 -8.43
CA ARG A 394 4.81 27.67 -9.85
C ARG A 394 3.52 28.24 -10.45
N LEU A 395 2.36 27.73 -10.04
CA LEU A 395 1.03 28.17 -10.49
C LEU A 395 0.52 29.37 -9.67
N ALA A 396 0.90 29.54 -8.40
CA ALA A 396 0.64 30.78 -7.67
C ALA A 396 1.44 31.97 -8.24
N ALA A 397 2.47 31.70 -9.04
CA ALA A 397 3.18 32.69 -9.84
C ALA A 397 2.51 32.96 -11.21
N GLU A 398 1.46 32.23 -11.59
CA GLU A 398 0.72 32.36 -12.85
C GLU A 398 -0.79 32.64 -12.61
N THR A 399 -1.31 33.76 -13.13
CA THR A 399 -2.73 34.15 -12.94
C THR A 399 -3.67 33.47 -13.95
N GLY A 400 -4.83 32.95 -13.52
CA GLY A 400 -5.92 32.51 -14.43
C GLY A 400 -6.58 31.16 -14.10
N SER A 401 -7.06 30.45 -15.13
CA SER A 401 -7.89 29.22 -15.09
C SER A 401 -7.34 28.05 -14.26
N ALA A 402 -6.08 28.12 -13.83
CA ALA A 402 -5.45 27.18 -12.92
C ALA A 402 -6.06 27.22 -11.49
N ALA A 403 -6.58 28.38 -11.06
CA ALA A 403 -7.26 28.51 -9.76
C ALA A 403 -8.60 27.75 -9.71
N GLU A 404 -9.31 27.63 -10.84
CA GLU A 404 -10.59 26.93 -10.94
C GLU A 404 -10.44 25.41 -10.90
N GLN A 405 -9.33 24.86 -11.44
CA GLN A 405 -9.00 23.44 -11.30
C GLN A 405 -8.73 23.05 -9.83
N TYR A 406 -8.14 23.94 -9.03
CA TYR A 406 -7.87 23.71 -7.61
C TYR A 406 -9.16 23.55 -6.79
N GLN A 407 -10.16 24.40 -7.05
CA GLN A 407 -11.45 24.31 -6.40
C GLN A 407 -12.16 22.98 -6.70
N SER A 408 -11.91 22.36 -7.85
CA SER A 408 -12.49 21.05 -8.18
C SER A 408 -11.93 19.89 -7.34
N ILE A 409 -10.69 19.96 -6.87
CA ILE A 409 -10.06 18.93 -6.03
C ILE A 409 -10.48 19.08 -4.55
N GLU A 410 -10.64 20.32 -4.06
CA GLU A 410 -11.30 20.58 -2.77
C GLU A 410 -12.80 20.25 -2.83
N ASN A 411 -13.48 20.49 -3.95
CA ASN A 411 -14.88 20.10 -4.13
C ASN A 411 -15.05 18.58 -4.20
N LEU A 412 -14.08 17.83 -4.74
CA LEU A 412 -14.04 16.37 -4.57
C LEU A 412 -14.07 16.03 -3.07
N SER A 413 -13.35 16.75 -2.20
CA SER A 413 -13.41 16.51 -0.74
C SER A 413 -14.77 16.81 -0.08
N HIS A 414 -15.56 17.72 -0.66
CA HIS A 414 -16.89 18.10 -0.18
C HIS A 414 -18.04 17.23 -0.73
N GLU A 415 -17.90 16.63 -1.92
CA GLU A 415 -18.87 15.65 -2.44
C GLU A 415 -18.92 14.36 -1.60
N PHE A 416 -17.91 14.09 -0.77
CA PHE A 416 -17.86 12.96 0.16
C PHE A 416 -18.54 13.20 1.52
N THR A 417 -19.41 14.22 1.63
CA THR A 417 -20.19 14.53 2.85
C THR A 417 -21.71 14.31 2.72
N VAL A 418 -22.18 13.67 1.65
CA VAL A 418 -23.61 13.30 1.48
C VAL A 418 -23.78 11.79 1.44
#